data_AF-A0A831Z2P0-F1
#
_entry.id   AF-A0A831Z2P0-F1
#
_cell.length_a   1.000
_cell.length_b   1.000
_cell.length_c   1.000
_cell.angle_alpha   90.00
_cell.angle_beta   90.00
_cell.angle_gamma   90.00
#
_symmetry.space_group_name_H-M   'P 1'
#
loop_
_entity.id
_entity.type
_entity.pdbx_description
1 polymer ?
#
loop_
_entity_poly.entity_id
_entity_poly.type
_entity_poly.pdbx_seq_one_letter_code
_entity_poly.pdbx_strand_id
1 'polypeptide(L)'
;MVDSQDKKFPFSYRTVQQIKAEEYERFFDRLEHYHPYANHLGEVHWMTEAQGLQQHEFYLYEPGFWERLKKKLSGRRYPDLNRLPRAERELRLQIRKYLEEKYIGRVTRETAGMLPDEWEYPLSPERIEAIPITVEVLQSRPWPKQVIWGAIALLLLIFVGIGFLVTMEKPKTGSLLVKTNIPGSRVYMDEDEFIGYSDKVIKNIPIGTHRFKVEKSQYVATPPVKEIQIVPDSLHVLEFTLKPQSSAVIGYLKVYADYDNAEVIIDDENMGTL
;
A
#
# COMPACT_ATOMS: atom_id res chain seq x y z
N MET A 1 -14.08 -38.35 55.04
CA MET A 1 -14.24 -37.92 53.64
C MET A 1 -12.86 -37.62 53.13
N VAL A 2 -12.34 -38.51 52.28
CA VAL A 2 -10.93 -38.53 51.88
C VAL A 2 -10.73 -37.43 50.85
N ASP A 3 -9.92 -36.45 51.23
CA ASP A 3 -9.33 -35.44 50.36
C ASP A 3 -8.49 -36.19 49.32
N SER A 4 -9.09 -36.49 48.16
CA SER A 4 -8.36 -37.09 47.05
C SER A 4 -7.28 -36.09 46.70
N GLN A 5 -6.01 -36.49 46.86
CA GLN A 5 -4.88 -35.68 46.40
C GLN A 5 -5.04 -35.45 44.90
N ASP A 6 -5.67 -34.34 44.53
CA ASP A 6 -5.83 -33.90 43.16
C ASP A 6 -4.42 -33.72 42.60
N LYS A 7 -4.02 -34.66 41.75
CA LYS A 7 -2.77 -34.54 41.01
C LYS A 7 -2.85 -33.26 40.19
N LYS A 8 -2.04 -32.27 40.57
CA LYS A 8 -1.95 -31.01 39.83
C LYS A 8 -1.38 -31.29 38.45
N PHE A 9 -1.95 -30.65 37.44
CA PHE A 9 -1.37 -30.69 36.10
C PHE A 9 0.10 -30.19 36.14
N PRO A 10 1.00 -30.77 35.34
CA PRO A 10 2.41 -30.35 35.27
C PRO A 10 2.59 -29.03 34.48
N PHE A 11 1.55 -28.21 34.39
CA PHE A 11 1.52 -26.98 33.60
C PHE A 11 1.48 -25.75 34.49
N SER A 12 2.04 -24.65 34.00
CA SER A 12 1.81 -23.34 34.61
C SER A 12 0.34 -22.94 34.51
N TYR A 13 -0.14 -22.13 35.45
CA TYR A 13 -1.51 -21.62 35.41
C TYR A 13 -1.83 -20.88 34.10
N ARG A 14 -0.87 -20.10 33.59
CA ARG A 14 -0.98 -19.39 32.30
C ARG A 14 -1.17 -20.36 31.13
N THR A 15 -0.46 -21.49 31.13
CA THR A 15 -0.60 -22.53 30.11
C THR A 15 -1.99 -23.17 30.17
N VAL A 16 -2.52 -23.42 31.36
CA VAL A 16 -3.89 -23.93 31.54
C VAL A 16 -4.93 -22.93 31.01
N GLN A 17 -4.77 -21.63 31.30
CA GLN A 17 -5.62 -20.58 30.74
C GLN A 17 -5.56 -20.53 29.21
N GLN A 18 -4.36 -20.64 28.62
CA GLN A 18 -4.18 -20.65 27.17
C GLN A 18 -4.88 -21.84 26.52
N ILE A 19 -4.71 -23.05 27.08
CA ILE A 19 -5.38 -24.25 26.58
C ILE A 19 -6.90 -24.11 26.69
N LYS A 20 -7.40 -23.57 27.81
CA LYS A 20 -8.83 -23.29 28.00
C LYS A 20 -9.34 -22.30 26.95
N ALA A 21 -8.66 -21.18 26.76
CA ALA A 21 -9.01 -20.15 25.78
C ALA A 21 -9.08 -20.73 24.36
N GLU A 22 -8.11 -21.56 23.97
CA GLU A 22 -8.07 -22.21 22.66
C GLU A 22 -9.23 -23.18 22.43
N GLU A 23 -9.56 -24.04 23.40
CA GLU A 23 -10.69 -24.97 23.24
C GLU A 23 -12.04 -24.24 23.28
N TYR A 24 -12.18 -23.18 24.07
CA TYR A 24 -13.37 -22.31 24.05
C TYR A 24 -13.53 -21.61 22.70
N GLU A 25 -12.49 -20.95 22.20
CA GLU A 25 -12.52 -20.30 20.88
C GLU A 25 -12.87 -21.32 19.79
N ARG A 26 -12.23 -22.50 19.81
CA ARG A 26 -12.51 -23.60 18.87
C ARG A 26 -13.97 -24.04 18.91
N PHE A 27 -14.51 -24.18 20.12
CA PHE A 27 -15.86 -24.67 20.33
C PHE A 27 -16.89 -23.65 19.83
N PHE A 28 -16.80 -22.40 20.30
CA PHE A 28 -17.75 -21.34 19.97
C PHE A 28 -17.61 -20.78 18.56
N ASP A 29 -16.42 -20.88 17.93
CA ASP A 29 -16.24 -20.56 16.51
C ASP A 29 -17.14 -21.41 15.58
N ARG A 30 -17.74 -22.50 16.08
CA ARG A 30 -18.69 -23.38 15.36
C ARG A 30 -20.16 -23.05 15.62
N LEU A 31 -20.46 -22.19 16.59
CA LEU A 31 -21.83 -21.86 16.99
C LEU A 31 -22.17 -20.43 16.51
N GLU A 32 -23.18 -20.31 15.64
CA GLU A 32 -23.45 -19.08 14.87
C GLU A 32 -23.96 -17.86 15.67
N HIS A 33 -24.06 -17.94 17.01
CA HIS A 33 -24.64 -16.87 17.83
C HIS A 33 -23.83 -16.54 19.09
N TYR A 34 -22.66 -17.15 19.26
CA TYR A 34 -21.82 -16.89 20.42
C TYR A 34 -20.70 -15.96 20.05
N HIS A 35 -20.59 -14.87 20.80
CA HIS A 35 -19.53 -13.89 20.66
C HIS A 35 -18.75 -13.79 21.96
N PRO A 36 -17.44 -13.52 21.90
CA PRO A 36 -16.68 -13.19 23.09
C PRO A 36 -17.10 -11.81 23.59
N TYR A 37 -17.40 -11.72 24.88
CA TYR A 37 -17.63 -10.47 25.61
C TYR A 37 -16.57 -10.35 26.68
N ALA A 38 -15.99 -9.16 26.85
CA ALA A 38 -15.02 -8.88 27.91
C ALA A 38 -15.66 -8.03 29.01
N ASN A 39 -15.29 -8.26 30.26
CA ASN A 39 -15.62 -7.36 31.37
C ASN A 39 -14.50 -6.33 31.63
N HIS A 40 -14.72 -5.44 32.60
CA HIS A 40 -13.75 -4.41 33.00
C HIS A 40 -12.44 -4.97 33.61
N LEU A 41 -12.44 -6.24 34.06
CA LEU A 41 -11.24 -6.96 34.52
C LEU A 41 -10.48 -7.62 33.35
N GLY A 42 -11.01 -7.53 32.14
CA GLY A 42 -10.45 -8.17 30.95
C GLY A 42 -10.73 -9.68 30.89
N GLU A 43 -11.71 -10.20 31.64
CA GLU A 43 -12.15 -11.59 31.54
C GLU A 43 -13.14 -11.73 30.38
N VAL A 44 -13.00 -12.82 29.62
CA VAL A 44 -13.73 -13.09 28.38
C VAL A 44 -14.71 -14.24 28.60
N HIS A 45 -15.97 -13.97 28.29
CA HIS A 45 -17.07 -14.92 28.33
C HIS A 45 -17.71 -15.03 26.95
N TRP A 46 -18.00 -16.25 26.50
CA TRP A 46 -18.75 -16.47 25.27
C TRP A 46 -20.23 -16.51 25.60
N MET A 47 -20.97 -15.57 25.04
CA MET A 47 -22.40 -15.40 25.30
C MET A 47 -23.14 -15.08 24.01
N THR A 48 -24.45 -15.34 24.02
CA THR A 48 -25.31 -14.84 22.94
C THR A 48 -25.51 -13.33 23.09
N GLU A 49 -25.91 -12.67 22.01
CA GLU A 49 -26.20 -11.23 22.04
C GLU A 49 -27.27 -10.88 23.09
N ALA A 50 -28.35 -11.69 23.16
CA ALA A 50 -29.40 -11.50 24.17
C ALA A 50 -28.88 -11.62 25.61
N GLN A 51 -27.94 -12.55 25.87
CA GLN A 51 -27.30 -12.70 27.19
C GLN A 51 -26.38 -11.52 27.50
N GLY A 52 -25.57 -11.09 26.51
CA GLY A 52 -24.70 -9.94 26.66
C GLY A 52 -25.46 -8.65 26.98
N LEU A 53 -26.61 -8.42 26.33
CA LEU A 53 -27.46 -7.26 26.58
C LEU A 53 -28.07 -7.23 27.99
N GLN A 54 -28.23 -8.38 28.64
CA GLN A 54 -28.72 -8.47 30.02
C GLN A 54 -27.63 -8.20 31.06
N GLN A 55 -26.36 -8.23 30.67
CA GLN A 55 -25.23 -8.09 31.58
C GLN A 55 -24.51 -6.75 31.35
N HIS A 56 -24.75 -5.80 32.25
CA HIS A 56 -24.17 -4.45 32.13
C HIS A 56 -22.64 -4.39 32.30
N GLU A 57 -22.02 -5.45 32.82
CA GLU A 57 -20.58 -5.50 33.08
C GLU A 57 -19.76 -5.96 31.87
N PHE A 58 -20.43 -6.44 30.82
CA PHE A 58 -19.80 -7.08 29.67
C PHE A 58 -20.00 -6.24 28.40
N TYR A 59 -18.93 -6.07 27.63
CA TYR A 59 -18.94 -5.43 26.33
C TYR A 59 -18.47 -6.40 25.25
N LEU A 60 -18.98 -6.26 24.03
CA LEU A 60 -18.60 -7.11 22.91
C LEU A 60 -17.09 -6.96 22.67
N TYR A 61 -16.36 -8.07 22.74
CA TYR A 61 -14.93 -8.08 22.48
C TYR A 61 -14.68 -8.19 20.96
N GLU A 62 -14.36 -7.06 20.35
CA GLU A 62 -13.92 -7.02 18.96
C GLU A 62 -12.40 -7.16 18.87
N PRO A 63 -11.87 -8.23 18.25
CA PRO A 63 -10.43 -8.35 18.06
C PRO A 63 -9.92 -7.20 17.19
N GLY A 64 -8.83 -6.57 17.63
CA GLY A 64 -8.15 -5.53 16.88
C GLY A 64 -7.74 -5.98 15.48
N PHE A 65 -7.43 -5.02 14.61
CA PHE A 65 -7.03 -5.29 13.22
C PHE A 65 -5.93 -6.35 13.10
N TRP A 66 -4.90 -6.25 13.93
CA TRP A 66 -3.78 -7.18 13.95
C TRP A 66 -4.17 -8.60 14.37
N GLU A 67 -5.07 -8.77 15.34
CA GLU A 67 -5.53 -10.10 15.77
C GLU A 67 -6.42 -10.76 14.72
N ARG A 68 -7.28 -9.99 14.04
CA ARG A 68 -8.05 -10.48 12.88
C ARG A 68 -7.11 -10.94 11.75
N LEU A 69 -6.10 -10.13 11.43
CA LEU A 69 -5.11 -10.47 10.41
C LEU A 69 -4.32 -11.73 10.77
N LYS A 70 -3.88 -11.86 12.02
CA LYS A 70 -3.19 -13.03 12.55
C LYS A 70 -4.05 -14.29 12.54
N LYS A 71 -5.33 -14.19 12.93
CA LYS A 71 -6.30 -15.28 12.84
C LYS A 71 -6.48 -15.74 11.39
N LYS A 72 -6.49 -14.81 10.44
CA LYS A 72 -6.55 -15.11 9.00
C LYS A 72 -5.26 -15.75 8.45
N LEU A 73 -4.09 -15.23 8.82
CA LEU A 73 -2.79 -15.69 8.29
C LEU A 73 -2.29 -16.98 8.93
N SER A 74 -2.63 -17.24 10.19
CA SER A 74 -2.17 -18.43 10.89
C SER A 74 -2.72 -19.73 10.30
N GLY A 75 -3.88 -19.66 9.62
CA GLY A 75 -4.69 -20.84 9.35
C GLY A 75 -5.10 -21.49 10.67
N ARG A 76 -6.38 -21.83 10.87
CA ARG A 76 -6.80 -22.48 12.13
C ARG A 76 -6.25 -23.92 12.22
N ARG A 77 -4.96 -24.08 12.44
CA ARG A 77 -4.32 -25.36 12.78
C ARG A 77 -4.38 -25.49 14.29
N TYR A 78 -5.47 -26.07 14.77
CA TYR A 78 -5.51 -26.60 16.13
C TYR A 78 -4.47 -27.72 16.26
N PRO A 79 -3.83 -27.86 17.42
CA PRO A 79 -2.88 -28.94 17.62
C PRO A 79 -3.56 -30.30 17.43
N ASP A 80 -2.84 -31.21 16.77
CA ASP A 80 -3.25 -32.60 16.65
C ASP A 80 -3.14 -33.27 18.03
N LEU A 81 -4.29 -33.65 18.60
CA LEU A 81 -4.38 -34.23 19.94
C LEU A 81 -3.50 -35.46 20.10
N ASN A 82 -3.24 -36.21 19.03
CA ASN A 82 -2.41 -37.41 19.07
C ASN A 82 -0.92 -37.12 19.20
N ARG A 83 -0.48 -35.90 18.90
CA ARG A 83 0.92 -35.46 18.99
C ARG A 83 1.22 -34.73 20.29
N LEU A 84 0.20 -34.43 21.10
CA LEU A 84 0.35 -33.68 22.33
C LEU A 84 0.84 -34.58 23.47
N PRO A 85 1.59 -34.02 24.45
CA PRO A 85 1.88 -34.70 25.70
C PRO A 85 0.58 -35.16 26.38
N ARG A 86 0.61 -36.33 27.03
CA ARG A 86 -0.57 -36.95 27.65
C ARG A 86 -1.37 -35.98 28.53
N ALA A 87 -0.70 -35.26 29.43
CA ALA A 87 -1.36 -34.32 30.35
C ALA A 87 -2.08 -33.18 29.61
N GLU A 88 -1.52 -32.68 28.51
CA GLU A 88 -2.14 -31.60 27.72
C GLU A 88 -3.36 -32.13 26.95
N ARG A 89 -3.21 -33.31 26.35
CA ARG A 89 -4.28 -34.00 25.66
C ARG A 89 -5.46 -34.25 26.60
N GLU A 90 -5.19 -34.75 27.81
CA GLU A 90 -6.24 -34.99 28.81
C GLU A 90 -6.94 -33.70 29.24
N LEU A 91 -6.20 -32.60 29.49
CA LEU A 91 -6.77 -31.30 29.82
C LEU A 91 -7.71 -30.79 28.71
N ARG A 92 -7.26 -30.84 27.46
CA ARG A 92 -8.07 -30.41 26.29
C ARG A 92 -9.33 -31.24 26.15
N LEU A 93 -9.23 -32.56 26.29
CA LEU A 93 -10.39 -33.46 26.20
C LEU A 93 -11.39 -33.22 27.33
N GLN A 94 -10.93 -32.96 28.55
CA GLN A 94 -11.81 -32.63 29.67
C GLN A 94 -12.55 -31.31 29.45
N ILE A 95 -11.85 -30.27 28.98
CA ILE A 95 -12.47 -28.98 28.63
C ILE A 95 -13.49 -29.17 27.50
N ARG A 96 -13.14 -29.93 26.46
CA ARG A 96 -14.06 -30.21 25.35
C ARG A 96 -15.29 -30.98 25.79
N LYS A 97 -15.11 -32.05 26.57
CA LYS A 97 -16.20 -32.84 27.15
C LYS A 97 -17.14 -31.93 27.94
N TYR A 98 -16.59 -31.11 28.83
CA TYR A 98 -17.34 -30.14 29.63
C TYR A 98 -18.14 -29.15 28.76
N LEU A 99 -17.53 -28.57 27.72
CA LEU A 99 -18.21 -27.64 26.82
C LEU A 99 -19.36 -28.31 26.04
N GLU A 100 -19.13 -29.53 25.55
CA GLU A 100 -20.15 -30.30 24.84
C GLU A 100 -21.32 -30.69 25.75
N GLU A 101 -21.04 -31.15 26.97
CA GLU A 101 -22.07 -31.45 27.96
C GLU A 101 -22.85 -30.19 28.36
N LYS A 102 -22.17 -29.07 28.63
CA LYS A 102 -22.80 -27.84 29.09
C LYS A 102 -23.65 -27.14 28.02
N TYR A 103 -23.14 -27.04 26.79
CA TYR A 103 -23.77 -26.23 25.74
C TYR A 103 -24.50 -27.05 24.67
N ILE A 104 -24.15 -28.33 24.47
CA ILE A 104 -24.84 -29.22 23.52
C ILE A 104 -25.73 -30.23 24.26
N GLY A 105 -25.48 -30.49 25.55
CA GLY A 105 -26.21 -31.49 26.34
C GLY A 105 -25.74 -32.92 26.12
N ARG A 106 -24.70 -33.14 25.31
CA ARG A 106 -24.12 -34.47 25.03
C ARG A 106 -22.70 -34.37 24.52
N VAL A 107 -21.88 -35.37 24.84
CA VAL A 107 -20.54 -35.55 24.26
C VAL A 107 -20.65 -36.03 22.81
N THR A 108 -19.91 -35.41 21.90
CA THR A 108 -19.90 -35.80 20.49
C THR A 108 -19.17 -37.13 20.28
N ARG A 109 -19.50 -37.86 19.20
CA ARG A 109 -18.84 -39.15 18.89
C ARG A 109 -17.33 -39.01 18.70
N GLU A 110 -16.89 -37.89 18.12
CA GLU A 110 -15.46 -37.58 17.94
C GLU A 110 -14.75 -37.48 19.28
N THR A 111 -15.30 -36.67 20.21
CA THR A 111 -14.73 -36.51 21.55
C THR A 111 -14.79 -37.81 22.35
N ALA A 112 -15.94 -38.50 22.33
CA ALA A 112 -16.16 -39.76 23.05
C ALA A 112 -15.14 -40.84 22.66
N GLY A 113 -14.82 -40.96 21.37
CA GLY A 113 -13.82 -41.91 20.87
C GLY A 113 -12.37 -41.59 21.25
N MET A 114 -12.10 -40.39 21.78
CA MET A 114 -10.77 -39.97 22.23
C MET A 114 -10.63 -39.96 23.75
N LEU A 115 -11.72 -40.14 24.52
CA LEU A 115 -11.66 -40.13 25.98
C LEU A 115 -10.90 -41.36 26.48
N PRO A 116 -9.96 -41.21 27.43
CA PRO A 116 -9.34 -42.34 28.10
C PRO A 116 -10.33 -43.02 29.05
N ASP A 117 -10.10 -44.31 29.34
CA ASP A 117 -10.89 -45.06 30.34
C ASP A 117 -10.71 -44.47 31.75
N GLU A 118 -9.50 -44.03 32.09
CA GLU A 118 -9.16 -43.39 33.35
C GLU A 118 -8.35 -42.11 33.13
N TRP A 119 -8.70 -41.04 33.87
CA TRP A 119 -7.99 -39.76 33.83
C TRP A 119 -6.81 -39.78 34.80
N GLU A 120 -5.62 -39.42 34.32
CA GLU A 120 -4.45 -39.28 35.19
C GLU A 120 -4.52 -37.97 36.00
N TYR A 121 -5.11 -36.93 35.39
CA TYR A 121 -5.29 -35.60 35.96
C TYR A 121 -6.76 -35.18 35.88
N PRO A 122 -7.66 -35.73 36.72
CA PRO A 122 -9.08 -35.37 36.68
C PRO A 122 -9.28 -33.90 37.11
N LEU A 123 -10.17 -33.21 36.40
CA LEU A 123 -10.54 -31.82 36.64
C LEU A 123 -12.06 -31.73 36.72
N SER A 124 -12.56 -31.21 37.86
CA SER A 124 -13.99 -31.05 38.04
C SER A 124 -14.55 -29.90 37.17
N PRO A 125 -15.84 -29.94 36.78
CA PRO A 125 -16.48 -28.85 36.04
C PRO A 125 -16.32 -27.48 36.71
N GLU A 126 -16.43 -27.42 38.04
CA GLU A 126 -16.29 -26.18 38.82
C GLU A 126 -14.89 -25.59 38.70
N ARG A 127 -13.86 -26.45 38.67
CA ARG A 127 -12.48 -26.00 38.46
C ARG A 127 -12.23 -25.54 37.04
N ILE A 128 -12.85 -26.18 36.04
CA ILE A 128 -12.81 -25.70 34.66
C ILE A 128 -13.40 -24.30 34.59
N GLU A 129 -14.57 -24.06 35.21
CA GLU A 129 -15.23 -22.76 35.25
C GLU A 129 -14.39 -21.69 35.94
N ALA A 130 -13.79 -22.03 37.09
CA ALA A 130 -13.00 -21.12 37.92
C ALA A 130 -11.70 -20.61 37.25
N ILE A 131 -11.27 -21.17 36.12
CA ILE A 131 -10.11 -20.67 35.36
C ILE A 131 -10.55 -19.49 34.49
N PRO A 132 -10.23 -18.23 34.81
CA PRO A 132 -10.64 -17.09 34.00
C PRO A 132 -9.88 -17.12 32.67
N ILE A 133 -10.59 -16.83 31.58
CA ILE A 133 -9.98 -16.58 30.27
C ILE A 133 -9.84 -15.07 30.16
N THR A 134 -8.63 -14.54 30.06
CA THR A 134 -8.42 -13.09 29.93
C THR A 134 -8.15 -12.68 28.50
N VAL A 135 -8.41 -11.41 28.17
CA VAL A 135 -8.09 -10.79 26.88
C VAL A 135 -6.60 -10.94 26.59
N GLU A 136 -5.74 -10.77 27.60
CA GLU A 136 -4.29 -10.97 27.45
C GLU A 136 -3.98 -12.40 26.98
N VAL A 137 -4.59 -13.42 27.61
CA VAL A 137 -4.38 -14.82 27.24
C VAL A 137 -4.83 -15.07 25.80
N LEU A 138 -6.00 -14.55 25.42
CA LEU A 138 -6.56 -14.70 24.08
C LEU A 138 -5.66 -14.03 23.01
N GLN A 139 -5.04 -12.90 23.31
CA GLN A 139 -4.14 -12.16 22.41
C GLN A 139 -2.70 -12.69 22.41
N SER A 140 -2.26 -13.34 23.51
CA SER A 140 -0.87 -13.76 23.73
C SER A 140 -0.35 -14.83 22.76
N ARG A 141 -1.18 -15.33 21.85
CA ARG A 141 -0.77 -16.32 20.86
C ARG A 141 0.39 -15.77 20.02
N PRO A 142 1.57 -16.43 19.95
CA PRO A 142 2.65 -15.95 19.10
C PRO A 142 2.27 -16.07 17.62
N TRP A 143 2.80 -15.18 16.79
CA TRP A 143 2.69 -15.30 15.33
C TRP A 143 3.36 -16.61 14.86
N PRO A 144 2.80 -17.29 13.84
CA PRO A 144 3.49 -18.43 13.25
C PRO A 144 4.87 -17.99 12.77
N LYS A 145 5.91 -18.77 13.10
CA LYS A 145 7.31 -18.45 12.73
C LYS A 145 7.45 -18.13 11.23
N GLN A 146 6.70 -18.83 10.37
CA GLN A 146 6.68 -18.61 8.93
C GLN A 146 6.23 -17.19 8.54
N VAL A 147 5.24 -16.62 9.24
CA VAL A 147 4.77 -15.26 8.99
C VAL A 147 5.82 -14.23 9.40
N ILE A 148 6.47 -14.44 10.56
CA ILE A 148 7.56 -13.57 11.03
C ILE A 148 8.71 -13.59 10.01
N TRP A 149 9.15 -14.77 9.58
CA TRP A 149 10.20 -14.91 8.56
C TRP A 149 9.80 -14.30 7.21
N GLY A 150 8.54 -14.46 6.80
CA GLY A 150 8.01 -13.84 5.58
C GLY A 150 8.05 -12.31 5.66
N ALA A 151 7.68 -11.72 6.80
CA ALA A 151 7.74 -10.27 7.00
C ALA A 151 9.20 -9.76 7.00
N ILE A 152 10.13 -10.48 7.63
CA ILE A 152 11.56 -10.14 7.60
C ILE A 152 12.10 -10.19 6.17
N ALA A 153 11.79 -11.24 5.41
CA ALA A 153 12.20 -11.36 4.02
C ALA A 153 11.63 -10.23 3.15
N LEU A 154 10.37 -9.85 3.35
CA LEU A 154 9.74 -8.74 2.66
C LEU A 154 10.44 -7.40 2.98
N LEU A 155 10.74 -7.15 4.26
CA LEU A 155 11.47 -5.95 4.66
C LEU A 155 12.87 -5.90 4.05
N LEU A 156 13.58 -7.02 4.00
CA LEU A 156 14.87 -7.12 3.32
C LEU A 156 14.75 -6.82 1.83
N LEU A 157 13.72 -7.36 1.15
CA LEU A 157 13.47 -7.06 -0.26
C LEU A 157 13.16 -5.57 -0.50
N ILE A 158 12.36 -4.95 0.38
CA ILE A 158 12.09 -3.51 0.33
C ILE A 158 13.39 -2.73 0.51
N PHE A 159 14.22 -3.10 1.49
CA PHE A 159 15.49 -2.44 1.75
C PHE A 159 16.46 -2.56 0.57
N VAL A 160 16.55 -3.75 -0.04
CA VAL A 160 17.33 -3.98 -1.27
C VAL A 160 16.77 -3.16 -2.44
N GLY A 161 15.45 -3.13 -2.61
CA GLY A 161 14.79 -2.34 -3.66
C GLY A 161 15.00 -0.83 -3.50
N ILE A 162 14.93 -0.32 -2.27
CA ILE A 162 15.23 1.09 -1.96
C ILE A 162 16.72 1.37 -2.23
N GLY A 163 17.61 0.48 -1.78
CA GLY A 163 19.05 0.60 -2.08
C GLY A 163 19.30 0.68 -3.58
N PHE A 164 18.65 -0.19 -4.36
CA PHE A 164 18.72 -0.19 -5.82
C PHE A 164 18.22 1.13 -6.44
N LEU A 165 17.08 1.65 -5.97
CA LEU A 165 16.54 2.94 -6.43
C LEU A 165 17.47 4.12 -6.12
N VAL A 166 18.15 4.10 -4.97
CA VAL A 166 19.13 5.14 -4.59
C VAL A 166 20.41 5.04 -5.44
N THR A 167 20.80 3.83 -5.84
CA THR A 167 21.99 3.62 -6.70
C THR A 167 21.77 3.92 -8.17
N MET A 168 20.55 4.19 -8.62
CA MET A 168 20.33 4.70 -9.98
C MET A 168 20.96 6.09 -10.06
N GLU A 169 22.12 6.18 -10.73
CA GLU A 169 22.79 7.45 -10.97
C GLU A 169 21.78 8.42 -11.62
N LYS A 170 21.56 9.57 -10.98
CA LYS A 170 20.72 10.62 -11.57
C LYS A 170 21.31 10.98 -12.94
N PRO A 171 20.48 11.09 -14.00
CA PRO A 171 20.99 11.48 -15.31
C PRO A 171 21.74 12.81 -15.14
N LYS A 172 23.02 12.80 -15.50
CA LYS A 172 23.84 14.02 -15.48
C LYS A 172 23.24 14.96 -16.52
N THR A 173 22.93 16.17 -16.09
CA THR A 173 22.30 17.19 -16.94
C THR A 173 23.02 18.53 -16.76
N GLY A 174 22.85 19.42 -17.73
CA GLY A 174 23.27 20.81 -17.66
C GLY A 174 22.09 21.78 -17.70
N SER A 175 22.41 23.07 -17.73
CA SER A 175 21.46 24.16 -17.88
C SER A 175 21.85 25.06 -19.04
N LEU A 176 20.85 25.68 -19.68
CA LEU A 176 21.02 26.54 -20.84
C LEU A 176 20.25 27.84 -20.64
N LEU A 177 20.91 28.98 -20.89
CA LEU A 177 20.27 30.29 -21.01
C LEU A 177 20.39 30.77 -22.45
N VAL A 178 19.27 30.86 -23.16
CA VAL A 178 19.24 31.37 -24.52
C VAL A 178 18.81 32.83 -24.50
N LYS A 179 19.70 33.74 -24.86
CA LYS A 179 19.42 35.17 -24.98
C LYS A 179 19.10 35.53 -26.42
N THR A 180 18.09 36.38 -26.59
CA THR A 180 17.69 36.91 -27.89
C THR A 180 17.49 38.41 -27.81
N ASN A 181 17.71 39.13 -28.91
CA ASN A 181 17.35 40.55 -28.98
C ASN A 181 15.83 40.80 -28.94
N ILE A 182 15.02 39.77 -29.21
CA ILE A 182 13.55 39.81 -29.13
C ILE A 182 13.08 38.79 -28.10
N PRO A 183 12.40 39.22 -27.03
CA PRO A 183 12.02 38.33 -25.95
C PRO A 183 10.91 37.36 -26.34
N GLY A 184 10.84 36.24 -25.62
CA GLY A 184 9.79 35.23 -25.77
C GLY A 184 9.85 34.50 -27.10
N SER A 185 11.06 34.22 -27.59
CA SER A 185 11.28 33.34 -28.73
C SER A 185 11.28 31.88 -28.28
N ARG A 186 10.82 30.97 -29.12
CA ARG A 186 10.77 29.54 -28.80
C ARG A 186 12.14 28.92 -29.07
N VAL A 187 12.65 28.13 -28.14
CA VAL A 187 13.94 27.45 -28.23
C VAL A 187 13.70 25.97 -28.46
N TYR A 188 14.38 25.43 -29.47
CA TYR A 188 14.32 24.01 -29.80
C TYR A 188 15.72 23.38 -29.75
N MET A 189 15.77 22.10 -29.40
CA MET A 189 16.96 21.26 -29.34
C MET A 189 16.82 20.13 -30.38
N ASP A 190 17.94 19.76 -31.01
CA ASP A 190 18.07 18.61 -31.92
C ASP A 190 16.91 18.50 -32.92
N GLU A 191 16.81 19.51 -33.76
CA GLU A 191 15.79 19.69 -34.82
C GLU A 191 14.48 20.25 -34.30
N ASP A 192 13.61 19.47 -33.64
CA ASP A 192 12.22 19.87 -33.36
C ASP A 192 11.76 19.74 -31.91
N GLU A 193 12.65 19.39 -30.97
CA GLU A 193 12.28 19.27 -29.56
C GLU A 193 12.15 20.65 -28.91
N PHE A 194 10.92 21.11 -28.64
CA PHE A 194 10.69 22.35 -27.90
C PHE A 194 11.11 22.20 -26.44
N ILE A 195 12.12 22.98 -26.01
CA ILE A 195 12.69 22.90 -24.66
C ILE A 195 12.37 24.12 -23.78
N GLY A 196 11.93 25.23 -24.36
CA GLY A 196 11.54 26.41 -23.59
C GLY A 196 11.54 27.72 -24.36
N TYR A 197 11.64 28.82 -23.62
CA TYR A 197 11.64 30.17 -24.16
C TYR A 197 12.96 30.89 -23.91
N SER A 198 13.30 31.83 -24.78
CA SER A 198 14.43 32.73 -24.59
C SER A 198 14.30 33.55 -23.29
N ASP A 199 15.45 34.02 -22.80
CA ASP A 199 15.61 34.82 -21.58
C ASP A 199 15.20 34.09 -20.28
N LYS A 200 15.05 32.76 -20.34
CA LYS A 200 14.84 31.88 -19.18
C LYS A 200 15.92 30.80 -19.13
N VAL A 201 16.28 30.39 -17.91
CA VAL A 201 17.17 29.25 -17.68
C VAL A 201 16.38 27.97 -17.89
N ILE A 202 16.75 27.21 -18.91
CA ILE A 202 16.23 25.87 -19.21
C ILE A 202 17.12 24.87 -18.48
N LYS A 203 16.52 24.06 -17.60
CA LYS A 203 17.22 23.07 -16.77
C LYS A 203 17.05 21.66 -17.34
N ASN A 204 17.84 20.72 -16.85
CA ASN A 204 17.77 19.30 -17.19
C ASN A 204 18.06 19.01 -18.66
N ILE A 205 18.95 19.78 -19.29
CA ILE A 205 19.41 19.48 -20.65
C ILE A 205 20.35 18.27 -20.59
N PRO A 206 20.14 17.23 -21.40
CA PRO A 206 21.05 16.08 -21.46
C PRO A 206 22.49 16.51 -21.71
N ILE A 207 23.44 15.74 -21.19
CA ILE A 207 24.86 15.96 -21.51
C ILE A 207 25.16 15.46 -22.91
N GLY A 208 26.06 16.14 -23.60
CA GLY A 208 26.41 15.81 -24.98
C GLY A 208 26.39 17.03 -25.89
N THR A 209 26.64 16.78 -27.17
CA THR A 209 26.62 17.82 -28.19
C THR A 209 25.21 17.96 -28.74
N HIS A 210 24.64 19.15 -28.59
CA HIS A 210 23.27 19.45 -29.00
C HIS A 210 23.22 20.65 -29.94
N ARG A 211 22.25 20.64 -30.86
CA ARG A 211 22.01 21.72 -31.81
C ARG A 211 20.77 22.51 -31.40
N PHE A 212 20.92 23.82 -31.23
CA PHE A 212 19.85 24.71 -30.78
C PHE A 212 19.40 25.62 -31.91
N LYS A 213 18.08 25.72 -32.11
CA LYS A 213 17.45 26.72 -32.99
C LYS A 213 16.48 27.59 -32.19
N VAL A 214 16.24 28.80 -32.68
CA VAL A 214 15.27 29.74 -32.10
C VAL A 214 14.26 30.16 -33.15
N GLU A 215 12.98 30.16 -32.80
CA GLU A 215 11.89 30.55 -33.70
C GLU A 215 11.02 31.66 -33.09
N LYS A 216 10.66 32.63 -33.92
CA LYS A 216 9.71 33.70 -33.61
C LYS A 216 8.98 34.10 -34.89
N SER A 217 7.66 34.22 -34.83
CA SER A 217 6.84 34.58 -36.00
C SER A 217 7.31 35.90 -36.62
N GLN A 218 7.47 35.93 -37.95
CA GLN A 218 7.98 37.06 -38.73
C GLN A 218 9.45 37.44 -38.47
N TYR A 219 10.25 36.55 -37.88
CA TYR A 219 11.68 36.76 -37.69
C TYR A 219 12.51 35.55 -38.13
N VAL A 220 13.71 35.84 -38.63
CA VAL A 220 14.72 34.83 -38.96
C VAL A 220 15.90 34.96 -38.00
N ALA A 221 16.28 33.86 -37.36
CA ALA A 221 17.41 33.81 -36.44
C ALA A 221 18.75 33.79 -37.21
N THR A 222 19.74 34.54 -36.72
CA THR A 222 21.12 34.54 -37.20
C THR A 222 22.07 34.32 -36.01
N PRO A 223 22.88 33.24 -35.98
CA PRO A 223 22.87 32.11 -36.92
C PRO A 223 21.56 31.28 -36.83
N PRO A 224 21.22 30.47 -37.84
CA PRO A 224 20.01 29.65 -37.81
C PRO A 224 20.08 28.52 -36.77
N VAL A 225 21.28 27.98 -36.53
CA VAL A 225 21.54 26.91 -35.56
C VAL A 225 22.86 27.18 -34.83
N LYS A 226 22.93 26.86 -33.54
CA LYS A 226 24.19 26.80 -32.77
C LYS A 226 24.38 25.42 -32.16
N GLU A 227 25.58 24.87 -32.30
CA GLU A 227 25.97 23.61 -31.69
C GLU A 227 26.80 23.89 -30.43
N ILE A 228 26.52 23.20 -29.33
CA ILE A 228 27.29 23.31 -28.09
C ILE A 228 27.32 21.98 -27.35
N GLN A 229 28.45 21.71 -26.71
CA GLN A 229 28.62 20.56 -25.82
C GLN A 229 28.16 20.94 -24.41
N ILE A 230 27.10 20.29 -23.94
CA ILE A 230 26.56 20.43 -22.58
C ILE A 230 27.32 19.50 -21.64
N VAL A 231 27.90 20.09 -20.59
CA VAL A 231 28.68 19.40 -19.56
C VAL A 231 27.85 19.29 -18.27
N PRO A 232 28.00 18.23 -17.44
CA PRO A 232 27.27 18.09 -16.18
C PRO A 232 27.34 19.34 -15.30
N ASP A 233 26.21 19.72 -14.69
CA ASP A 233 26.07 20.80 -13.70
C ASP A 233 26.58 22.19 -14.18
N SER A 234 26.67 22.38 -15.49
CA SER A 234 27.11 23.63 -16.10
C SER A 234 25.94 24.51 -16.54
N LEU A 235 26.17 25.82 -16.64
CA LEU A 235 25.26 26.76 -17.28
C LEU A 235 25.91 27.31 -18.55
N HIS A 236 25.35 26.96 -19.71
CA HIS A 236 25.78 27.50 -20.99
C HIS A 236 24.90 28.68 -21.39
N VAL A 237 25.50 29.69 -22.03
CA VAL A 237 24.77 30.86 -22.56
C VAL A 237 24.89 30.86 -24.08
N LEU A 238 23.74 30.85 -24.76
CA LEU A 238 23.67 30.99 -26.21
C LEU A 238 23.00 32.31 -26.57
N GLU A 239 23.53 32.99 -27.56
CA GLU A 239 22.99 34.27 -28.03
C GLU A 239 22.54 34.15 -29.49
N PHE A 240 21.34 34.61 -29.80
CA PHE A 240 20.81 34.66 -31.16
C PHE A 240 20.34 36.07 -31.49
N THR A 241 20.56 36.51 -32.73
CA THR A 241 20.00 37.77 -33.24
C THR A 241 18.89 37.45 -34.24
N LEU A 242 17.69 37.91 -33.94
CA LEU A 242 16.51 37.80 -34.78
C LEU A 242 16.38 39.07 -35.63
N LYS A 243 16.25 38.90 -36.94
CA LYS A 243 15.97 39.98 -37.89
C LYS A 243 14.55 39.82 -38.43
N PRO A 244 13.79 40.91 -38.62
CA PRO A 244 12.48 40.83 -39.27
C PRO A 244 12.62 40.09 -40.59
N GLN A 245 11.78 39.09 -40.79
CA GLN A 245 11.59 38.46 -42.09
C GLN A 245 10.90 39.52 -42.95
N SER A 246 11.69 40.33 -43.64
CA SER A 246 11.17 41.33 -44.53
C SER A 246 10.37 40.60 -45.60
N SER A 247 9.04 40.70 -45.56
CA SER A 247 8.16 40.40 -46.68
C SER A 247 8.40 41.44 -47.78
N ALA A 248 9.61 41.47 -48.33
CA ALA A 248 10.02 42.40 -49.37
C ALA A 248 9.59 41.87 -50.74
N VAL A 249 8.28 41.72 -50.95
CA VAL A 249 7.68 41.89 -52.27
C VAL A 249 6.30 42.53 -52.08
N ILE A 250 6.29 43.81 -51.72
CA ILE A 250 5.15 44.68 -52.04
C ILE A 250 5.61 45.56 -53.19
N GLY A 251 5.15 45.21 -54.39
CA GLY A 251 5.28 46.03 -55.58
C GLY A 251 4.07 46.94 -55.70
N TYR A 252 4.26 48.12 -56.28
CA TYR A 252 3.14 48.96 -56.70
C TYR A 252 3.00 48.82 -58.21
N LEU A 253 1.79 48.56 -58.69
CA LEU A 253 1.46 48.61 -60.11
C LEU A 253 0.87 49.98 -60.40
N LYS A 254 1.51 50.75 -61.28
CA LYS A 254 0.95 52.00 -61.78
C LYS A 254 0.37 51.74 -63.17
N VAL A 255 -0.94 51.85 -63.29
CA VAL A 255 -1.67 51.65 -64.56
C VAL A 255 -1.97 53.02 -65.17
N TYR A 256 -1.77 53.14 -66.48
CA TYR A 256 -2.17 54.31 -67.26
C TYR A 256 -3.15 53.83 -68.33
N ALA A 257 -4.22 54.59 -68.54
CA ALA A 257 -5.19 54.33 -69.60
C ALA A 257 -5.43 55.63 -70.39
N ASP A 258 -5.58 55.50 -71.69
CA ASP A 258 -5.78 56.63 -72.61
C ASP A 258 -7.25 57.13 -72.62
N TYR A 259 -8.12 56.49 -71.84
CA TYR A 259 -9.56 56.78 -71.77
C TYR A 259 -10.03 56.86 -70.32
N ASP A 260 -10.94 57.79 -70.03
CA ASP A 260 -11.57 57.96 -68.72
C ASP A 260 -12.46 56.75 -68.38
N ASN A 261 -12.45 56.31 -67.11
CA ASN A 261 -13.22 55.17 -66.56
C ASN A 261 -12.77 53.77 -67.02
N ALA A 262 -11.50 53.58 -67.37
CA ALA A 262 -10.99 52.24 -67.68
C ALA A 262 -11.03 51.34 -66.43
N GLU A 263 -11.62 50.15 -66.53
CA GLU A 263 -11.66 49.17 -65.44
C GLU A 263 -10.29 48.51 -65.24
N VAL A 264 -9.87 48.39 -63.98
CA VAL A 264 -8.67 47.67 -63.57
C VAL A 264 -9.08 46.33 -62.98
N ILE A 265 -8.72 45.24 -63.66
CA ILE A 265 -9.03 43.87 -63.22
C ILE A 265 -7.70 43.15 -62.98
N ILE A 266 -7.55 42.52 -61.81
CA ILE A 266 -6.38 41.70 -61.46
C ILE A 266 -6.92 40.34 -61.01
N ASP A 267 -6.42 39.26 -61.63
CA ASP A 267 -6.83 37.87 -61.35
C ASP A 267 -8.35 37.66 -61.34
N ASP A 268 -9.03 38.18 -62.38
CA ASP A 268 -10.49 38.14 -62.58
C ASP A 268 -11.34 38.88 -61.53
N GLU A 269 -10.73 39.66 -60.64
CA GLU A 269 -11.42 40.50 -59.67
C GLU A 269 -11.30 41.99 -60.04
N ASN A 270 -12.44 42.71 -60.06
CA ASN A 270 -12.50 44.12 -60.44
C ASN A 270 -12.02 45.00 -59.27
N MET A 271 -10.93 45.71 -59.48
CA MET A 271 -10.26 46.58 -58.50
C MET A 271 -10.78 48.03 -58.54
N GLY A 272 -11.67 48.36 -59.48
CA GLY A 272 -12.25 49.67 -59.69
C GLY A 272 -11.94 50.27 -61.07
N THR A 273 -12.34 51.51 -61.28
CA THR A 273 -12.10 52.26 -62.52
C THR A 273 -11.08 53.38 -62.30
N LEU A 274 -10.22 53.63 -63.30
CA LEU A 274 -9.28 54.77 -63.34
C LEU A 274 -9.98 56.09 -63.62
#